data_AF-A0A0M0T9L1-F1
#
_entry.id   AF-A0A0M0T9L1-F1
#
_cell.length_a   1.000
_cell.length_b   1.000
_cell.length_c   1.000
_cell.angle_alpha   90.00
_cell.angle_beta   90.00
_cell.angle_gamma   90.00
#
_symmetry.space_group_name_H-M   'P 1'
#
loop_
_entity.id
_entity.type
_entity.pdbx_description
1 polymer ?
#
loop_
_entity_poly.entity_id
_entity_poly.type
_entity_poly.pdbx_seq_one_letter_code
_entity_poly.pdbx_strand_id
1 'polypeptide(L)'
;MNAIWIPVASAFLASFFSLLIAWFTNCWNERRFNKQLKHEREKDSKKLLIEKGEKLIILLYSFVQWGSHQLGYKSIDELPTKHEFDYIEFEFIAKTYFPEFENDIHLVLENLKMKGDSSERYKCFILETDKLKNKISLKLNELSK
;
A
#
# COMPACT_ATOMS: atom_id res chain seq x y z
N MET A 1 -61.44 -31.02 -28.91
CA MET A 1 -61.24 -29.65 -28.37
C MET A 1 -59.99 -29.50 -27.50
N ASN A 2 -58.93 -30.32 -27.68
CA ASN A 2 -57.77 -30.32 -26.75
C ASN A 2 -56.47 -29.74 -27.33
N ALA A 3 -56.41 -29.45 -28.64
CA ALA A 3 -55.17 -29.05 -29.30
C ALA A 3 -54.82 -27.56 -29.18
N ILE A 4 -55.78 -26.69 -28.83
CA ILE A 4 -55.60 -25.23 -28.76
C ILE A 4 -54.92 -24.80 -27.45
N TRP A 5 -55.05 -25.61 -26.38
CA TRP A 5 -54.44 -25.32 -25.07
C TRP A 5 -52.95 -25.67 -24.99
N ILE A 6 -52.47 -26.59 -25.83
CA ILE A 6 -51.07 -27.01 -25.90
C ILE A 6 -50.14 -25.84 -26.29
N PRO A 7 -50.39 -25.05 -27.35
CA PRO A 7 -49.55 -23.91 -27.70
C PRO A 7 -49.64 -22.76 -26.69
N VAL A 8 -50.76 -22.61 -25.99
CA VAL A 8 -50.91 -21.59 -24.93
C VAL A 8 -50.11 -21.98 -23.69
N ALA A 9 -50.18 -23.25 -23.28
CA ALA A 9 -49.40 -23.77 -22.15
C ALA A 9 -47.90 -23.78 -22.45
N SER A 10 -47.48 -24.10 -23.67
CA SER A 10 -46.06 -24.06 -24.07
C SER A 10 -45.52 -22.64 -24.14
N ALA A 11 -46.30 -21.67 -24.62
CA ALA A 11 -45.92 -20.26 -24.61
C ALA A 11 -45.76 -19.72 -23.18
N PHE A 12 -46.68 -20.07 -22.26
CA PHE A 12 -46.57 -19.72 -20.85
C PHE A 12 -45.32 -20.34 -20.19
N LEU A 13 -45.05 -21.62 -20.47
CA LEU A 13 -43.83 -22.28 -19.99
C LEU A 13 -42.58 -21.57 -20.53
N ALA A 14 -42.54 -21.28 -21.83
CA ALA A 14 -41.41 -20.60 -22.46
C ALA A 14 -41.16 -19.20 -21.89
N SER A 15 -42.22 -18.43 -21.62
CA SER A 15 -42.12 -17.12 -20.97
C SER A 15 -41.64 -17.23 -19.51
N PHE A 16 -42.06 -18.26 -18.78
CA PHE A 16 -41.57 -18.49 -17.42
C PHE A 16 -40.09 -18.89 -17.40
N PHE A 17 -39.68 -19.79 -18.29
CA PHE A 17 -38.28 -20.18 -18.44
C PHE A 17 -37.40 -19.01 -18.92
N SER A 18 -37.88 -18.16 -19.82
CA SER A 18 -37.10 -16.99 -20.26
C SER A 18 -36.91 -15.98 -19.13
N LEU A 19 -37.92 -15.74 -18.29
CA LEU A 19 -37.81 -14.91 -17.09
C LEU A 19 -36.84 -15.51 -16.07
N LEU A 20 -36.92 -16.82 -15.82
CA LEU A 20 -36.00 -17.51 -14.93
C LEU A 20 -34.55 -17.43 -15.44
N ILE A 21 -34.32 -17.72 -16.73
CA ILE A 21 -33.00 -17.63 -17.34
C ILE A 21 -32.47 -16.20 -17.24
N ALA A 22 -33.28 -15.19 -17.57
CA ALA A 22 -32.90 -13.78 -17.44
C ALA A 22 -32.53 -13.42 -16.00
N TRP A 23 -33.30 -13.87 -15.01
CA TRP A 23 -33.03 -13.65 -13.60
C TRP A 23 -31.73 -14.34 -13.14
N PHE A 24 -31.51 -15.59 -13.53
CA PHE A 24 -30.27 -16.33 -13.26
C PHE A 24 -29.05 -15.65 -13.91
N THR A 25 -29.17 -15.21 -15.16
CA THR A 25 -28.11 -14.49 -15.87
C THR A 25 -27.80 -13.17 -15.17
N ASN A 26 -28.81 -12.43 -14.71
CA ASN A 26 -28.60 -11.17 -13.99
C ASN A 26 -27.89 -11.40 -12.66
N CYS A 27 -28.35 -12.37 -11.86
CA CYS A 27 -27.70 -12.73 -10.59
C CYS A 27 -26.26 -13.20 -10.79
N TRP A 28 -25.99 -13.95 -11.86
CA TRP A 28 -24.64 -14.41 -12.18
C TRP A 28 -23.73 -13.27 -12.61
N ASN A 29 -24.22 -12.37 -13.47
CA ASN A 29 -23.47 -11.20 -13.93
C ASN A 29 -23.15 -10.26 -12.77
N GLU A 30 -24.09 -10.01 -11.87
CA GLU A 30 -23.88 -9.18 -10.69
C GLU A 30 -22.81 -9.79 -9.77
N ARG A 31 -22.83 -11.11 -9.55
CA ARG A 31 -21.78 -11.82 -8.80
C ARG A 31 -20.41 -11.71 -9.47
N ARG A 32 -20.34 -11.85 -10.79
CA ARG A 32 -19.08 -11.72 -11.55
C ARG A 32 -18.54 -10.29 -11.48
N PHE A 33 -19.40 -9.31 -11.70
CA PHE A 33 -19.05 -7.89 -11.66
C PHE A 33 -18.54 -7.49 -10.26
N ASN A 34 -19.21 -7.93 -9.20
CA ASN A 34 -18.76 -7.70 -7.83
C ASN A 34 -17.41 -8.35 -7.52
N LYS A 35 -17.13 -9.53 -8.08
CA LYS A 35 -15.80 -10.16 -7.97
C LYS A 35 -14.72 -9.36 -8.71
N GLN A 36 -15.02 -8.87 -9.91
CA GLN A 36 -14.10 -8.03 -10.69
C GLN A 36 -13.80 -6.72 -9.97
N LEU A 37 -14.82 -6.03 -9.46
CA LEU A 37 -14.66 -4.80 -8.68
C LEU A 37 -13.80 -5.00 -7.43
N LYS A 38 -13.99 -6.11 -6.70
CA LYS A 38 -13.15 -6.44 -5.54
C LYS A 38 -11.70 -6.61 -5.95
N HIS A 39 -11.45 -7.37 -7.01
CA HIS A 39 -10.11 -7.60 -7.53
C HIS A 39 -9.44 -6.30 -8.03
N GLU A 40 -10.18 -5.41 -8.69
CA GLU A 40 -9.66 -4.10 -9.11
C GLU A 40 -9.31 -3.22 -7.91
N ARG A 41 -10.20 -3.15 -6.90
CA ARG A 41 -9.91 -2.41 -5.65
C ARG A 41 -8.69 -2.96 -4.92
N GLU A 42 -8.57 -4.29 -4.84
CA GLU A 42 -7.40 -4.93 -4.22
C GLU A 42 -6.12 -4.58 -4.99
N LYS A 43 -6.16 -4.64 -6.32
CA LYS A 43 -5.03 -4.25 -7.18
C LYS A 43 -4.65 -2.77 -7.00
N ASP A 44 -5.62 -1.87 -6.98
CA ASP A 44 -5.39 -0.44 -6.79
C ASP A 44 -4.83 -0.14 -5.39
N SER A 45 -5.34 -0.82 -4.35
CA SER A 45 -4.83 -0.69 -2.98
C SER A 45 -3.38 -1.17 -2.87
N LYS A 46 -3.05 -2.30 -3.52
CA LYS A 46 -1.69 -2.86 -3.56
C LYS A 46 -0.73 -1.90 -4.28
N LYS A 47 -1.16 -1.32 -5.40
CA LYS A 47 -0.39 -0.32 -6.13
C LYS A 47 -0.12 0.93 -5.29
N LEU A 48 -1.13 1.42 -4.58
CA LEU A 48 -1.00 2.58 -3.69
C LEU A 48 0.00 2.30 -2.57
N LEU A 49 -0.05 1.13 -1.93
CA LEU A 49 0.90 0.76 -0.89
C LEU A 49 2.35 0.74 -1.42
N ILE A 50 2.58 0.16 -2.60
CA ILE A 50 3.91 0.16 -3.21
C ILE A 50 4.43 1.59 -3.42
N GLU A 51 3.62 2.46 -4.03
CA GLU A 51 3.99 3.86 -4.30
C GLU A 51 4.32 4.62 -3.00
N LYS A 52 3.53 4.42 -1.94
CA LYS A 52 3.78 5.04 -0.64
C LYS A 52 5.02 4.49 0.05
N GLY A 53 5.32 3.20 -0.08
CA GLY A 53 6.52 2.61 0.50
C GLY A 53 7.79 3.04 -0.23
N GLU A 54 7.76 3.19 -1.56
CA GLU A 54 8.86 3.79 -2.32
C GLU A 54 9.11 5.23 -1.89
N LYS A 55 8.04 6.02 -1.72
CA LYS A 55 8.14 7.39 -1.19
C LYS A 55 8.73 7.41 0.22
N LEU A 56 8.35 6.47 1.08
CA LEU A 56 8.88 6.35 2.43
C LEU A 56 10.40 6.09 2.43
N ILE A 57 10.90 5.25 1.51
CA ILE A 57 12.34 4.99 1.34
C ILE A 57 13.08 6.26 0.91
N ILE A 58 12.52 7.03 -0.04
CA ILE A 58 13.12 8.29 -0.50
C ILE A 58 13.22 9.29 0.66
N LEU A 59 12.15 9.46 1.43
CA LEU A 59 12.12 10.32 2.60
C LEU A 59 13.14 9.87 3.66
N LEU A 60 13.32 8.55 3.83
CA LEU A 60 14.32 8.00 4.73
C LEU A 60 15.75 8.38 4.33
N TYR A 61 16.07 8.40 3.03
CA TYR A 61 17.39 8.86 2.55
C TYR A 61 17.60 10.36 2.80
N SER A 62 16.61 11.19 2.49
CA SER A 62 16.64 12.63 2.82
C SER A 62 16.83 12.84 4.32
N PHE A 63 16.22 11.96 5.13
CA PHE A 63 16.33 11.99 6.57
C PHE A 63 17.72 11.61 7.09
N VAL A 64 18.35 10.58 6.51
CA VAL A 64 19.74 10.21 6.82
C VAL A 64 20.71 11.36 6.55
N GLN A 65 20.55 12.04 5.41
CA GLN A 65 21.44 13.13 5.05
C GLN A 65 21.28 14.34 5.97
N TRP A 66 20.04 14.69 6.33
CA TRP A 66 19.81 15.72 7.32
C TRP A 66 20.46 15.37 8.66
N GLY A 67 20.30 14.12 9.12
CA GLY A 67 20.92 13.62 10.35
C GLY A 67 22.45 13.65 10.29
N SER A 68 23.06 13.29 9.15
CA SER A 68 24.51 13.38 8.97
C SER A 68 25.01 14.82 9.07
N HIS A 69 24.30 15.76 8.45
CA HIS A 69 24.65 17.18 8.49
C HIS A 69 24.54 17.77 9.90
N GLN A 70 23.48 17.43 10.64
CA GLN A 70 23.31 17.84 12.05
C GLN A 70 24.43 17.32 12.96
N LEU A 71 24.99 16.15 12.64
CA LEU A 71 26.06 15.53 13.41
C LEU A 71 27.47 15.90 12.92
N GLY A 72 27.59 16.78 11.93
CA GLY A 72 28.87 17.28 11.40
C GLY A 72 29.57 16.34 10.40
N TYR A 73 28.85 15.35 9.86
CA TYR A 73 29.36 14.40 8.86
C TYR A 73 29.01 14.87 7.44
N LYS A 74 30.00 14.84 6.52
CA LYS A 74 29.76 15.04 5.08
C LYS A 74 28.83 13.93 4.56
N SER A 75 27.84 14.30 3.73
CA SER A 75 26.85 13.36 3.20
C SER A 75 27.53 12.24 2.42
N ILE A 76 26.93 11.05 2.47
CA ILE A 76 27.51 9.84 1.87
C ILE A 76 27.28 9.78 0.36
N ASP A 77 26.29 10.48 -0.22
CA ASP A 77 26.07 10.51 -1.68
C ASP A 77 25.30 11.79 -2.11
N GLU A 78 25.26 12.04 -3.43
CA GLU A 78 24.36 13.04 -4.03
C GLU A 78 22.90 12.60 -3.85
N LEU A 79 22.08 13.46 -3.24
CA LEU A 79 20.65 13.23 -3.06
C LEU A 79 19.95 12.97 -4.40
N PRO A 80 19.00 12.02 -4.46
CA PRO A 80 18.05 11.96 -5.56
C PRO A 80 17.10 13.18 -5.60
N THR A 81 16.98 13.97 -4.52
CA THR A 81 16.07 15.13 -4.45
C THR A 81 16.61 16.31 -3.62
N LYS A 82 16.39 17.55 -4.08
CA LYS A 82 16.65 18.80 -3.32
C LYS A 82 15.64 19.08 -2.18
N HIS A 83 14.87 18.07 -1.77
CA HIS A 83 13.70 18.30 -0.92
C HIS A 83 14.12 18.69 0.50
N GLU A 84 13.60 19.83 0.96
CA GLU A 84 13.63 20.20 2.38
C GLU A 84 12.93 19.11 3.20
N PHE A 85 13.51 18.83 4.36
CA PHE A 85 13.23 17.67 5.20
C PHE A 85 11.80 17.70 5.79
N ASP A 86 10.90 16.86 5.26
CA ASP A 86 9.52 16.70 5.74
C ASP A 86 9.34 15.44 6.62
N TYR A 87 9.90 15.47 7.85
CA TYR A 87 9.71 14.38 8.82
C TYR A 87 8.23 14.15 9.17
N ILE A 88 7.40 15.18 9.06
CA ILE A 88 5.94 15.08 9.25
C ILE A 88 5.34 14.19 8.17
N GLU A 89 5.77 14.34 6.92
CA GLU A 89 5.30 13.49 5.82
C GLU A 89 5.79 12.04 6.00
N PHE A 90 7.04 11.88 6.44
CA PHE A 90 7.61 10.57 6.75
C PHE A 90 6.81 9.84 7.84
N GLU A 91 6.55 10.51 8.96
CA GLU A 91 5.75 9.97 10.07
C GLU A 91 4.30 9.70 9.65
N PHE A 92 3.70 10.61 8.88
CA PHE A 92 2.32 10.45 8.39
C PHE A 92 2.16 9.26 7.44
N ILE A 93 3.06 9.10 6.47
CA ILE A 93 3.02 7.98 5.52
C ILE A 93 3.17 6.67 6.28
N ALA A 94 4.09 6.60 7.23
CA ALA A 94 4.27 5.41 8.04
C ALA A 94 3.04 5.08 8.88
N LYS A 95 2.51 6.03 9.67
CA LYS A 95 1.33 5.78 10.51
C LYS A 95 0.09 5.40 9.69
N THR A 96 -0.06 5.97 8.50
CA THR A 96 -1.26 5.76 7.67
C THR A 96 -1.20 4.47 6.85
N TYR A 97 -0.05 4.19 6.22
CA TYR A 97 0.06 3.11 5.23
C TYR A 97 0.89 1.92 5.72
N PHE A 98 1.77 2.12 6.70
CA PHE A 98 2.66 1.09 7.26
C PHE A 98 2.77 1.18 8.78
N PRO A 99 1.64 1.08 9.51
CA PRO A 99 1.62 1.25 10.97
C PRO A 99 2.55 0.27 11.69
N GLU A 100 2.89 -0.87 11.07
CA GLU A 100 3.89 -1.82 11.61
C GLU A 100 5.28 -1.20 11.83
N PHE A 101 5.63 -0.11 11.15
CA PHE A 101 6.92 0.55 11.25
C PHE A 101 6.92 1.78 12.18
N GLU A 102 5.79 2.11 12.80
CA GLU A 102 5.67 3.30 13.65
C GLU A 102 6.72 3.33 14.77
N ASN A 103 6.91 2.20 15.46
CA ASN A 103 7.90 2.08 16.53
C ASN A 103 9.34 2.20 16.03
N ASP A 104 9.65 1.60 14.88
CA ASP A 104 10.99 1.67 14.27
C ASP A 104 11.34 3.11 13.88
N ILE A 105 10.35 3.85 13.37
CA ILE A 105 10.49 5.27 13.00
C ILE A 105 10.67 6.15 14.23
N HIS A 106 9.87 5.91 15.27
CA HIS A 106 10.04 6.62 16.54
C HIS A 106 11.44 6.42 17.11
N LEU A 107 11.96 5.19 17.07
CA LEU A 107 13.30 4.86 17.57
C LEU A 107 14.40 5.55 16.76
N VAL A 108 14.26 5.60 15.44
CA VAL A 108 15.16 6.36 14.55
C VAL A 108 15.14 7.86 14.86
N LEU A 109 13.96 8.44 15.14
CA LEU A 109 13.79 9.84 15.53
C LEU A 109 14.36 10.16 16.92
N GLU A 110 14.22 9.25 17.88
CA GLU A 110 14.74 9.42 19.25
C GLU A 110 16.27 9.36 19.30
N ASN A 111 16.89 8.48 18.51
CA ASN A 111 18.35 8.35 18.45
C ASN A 111 19.05 9.63 17.96
N LEU A 112 18.39 10.45 17.15
CA LEU A 112 18.86 11.79 16.78
C LEU A 112 18.82 12.79 17.95
N LYS A 113 17.85 12.65 18.86
CA LYS A 113 17.64 13.56 19.99
C LYS A 113 18.54 13.23 21.19
N MET A 114 19.19 12.06 21.21
CA MET A 114 20.08 11.66 22.31
C MET A 114 21.23 12.67 22.49
N LYS A 115 21.54 13.02 23.74
CA LYS A 115 22.76 13.76 24.12
C LYS A 115 23.87 12.74 24.45
N GLY A 116 24.99 12.77 23.72
CA GLY A 116 26.09 11.81 23.86
C GLY A 116 27.29 12.17 22.97
N ASP A 117 28.24 11.27 22.73
CA ASP A 117 29.31 11.49 21.73
C ASP A 117 28.69 11.52 20.31
N SER A 118 29.14 12.42 19.42
CA SER A 118 28.54 12.59 18.08
C SER A 118 28.81 11.38 17.17
N SER A 119 29.92 10.67 17.38
CA SER A 119 30.31 9.53 16.55
C SER A 119 29.50 8.27 16.81
N GLU A 120 29.27 7.92 18.07
CA GLU A 120 28.43 6.77 18.42
C GLU A 120 26.97 7.00 18.01
N ARG A 121 26.47 8.23 18.20
CA ARG A 121 25.12 8.62 17.77
C ARG A 121 24.94 8.46 16.27
N TYR A 122 25.93 8.89 15.47
CA TYR A 122 25.87 8.70 14.02
C TYR A 122 25.86 7.22 13.61
N LYS A 123 26.68 6.38 14.25
CA LYS A 123 26.69 4.94 13.98
C LYS A 123 25.36 4.27 14.32
N CYS A 124 24.80 4.57 15.49
CA CYS A 124 23.48 4.07 15.91
C CYS A 124 22.38 4.55 14.95
N PHE A 125 22.40 5.82 14.57
CA PHE A 125 21.46 6.42 13.64
C PHE A 125 21.46 5.73 12.27
N ILE A 126 22.63 5.54 11.65
CA ILE A 126 22.76 4.84 10.37
C ILE A 126 22.28 3.39 10.49
N LEU A 127 22.67 2.69 11.56
CA LEU A 127 22.34 1.29 11.76
C LEU A 127 20.83 1.06 11.93
N GLU A 128 20.14 1.90 12.69
CA GLU A 128 18.68 1.80 12.84
C GLU A 128 17.95 2.21 11.56
N THR A 129 18.48 3.19 10.84
CA THR A 129 17.92 3.60 9.54
C THR A 129 18.07 2.48 8.50
N ASP A 130 19.22 1.80 8.43
CA ASP A 130 19.44 0.68 7.53
C ASP A 130 18.53 -0.52 7.86
N LYS A 131 18.33 -0.81 9.15
CA LYS A 131 17.35 -1.82 9.58
C LYS A 131 15.94 -1.48 9.09
N LEU A 132 15.51 -0.24 9.27
CA LEU A 132 14.19 0.22 8.83
C LEU A 132 14.06 0.14 7.30
N LYS A 133 15.06 0.60 6.55
CA LYS A 133 15.12 0.49 5.09
C LYS A 133 14.95 -0.95 4.63
N ASN A 134 15.68 -1.89 5.25
CA ASN A 134 15.59 -3.31 4.91
C ASN A 134 14.19 -3.89 5.19
N LYS A 135 13.57 -3.54 6.31
CA LYS A 135 12.19 -3.94 6.64
C LYS A 135 11.18 -3.43 5.62
N ILE A 136 11.25 -2.15 5.25
CA ILE A 136 10.37 -1.56 4.23
C ILE A 136 10.59 -2.24 2.87
N SER A 137 11.84 -2.50 2.51
CA SER A 137 12.19 -3.13 1.23
C SER A 137 11.68 -4.58 1.14
N LEU A 138 11.76 -5.34 2.23
CA LEU A 138 11.18 -6.69 2.33
C LEU A 138 9.65 -6.64 2.16
N LYS A 139 8.98 -5.70 2.84
CA LYS A 139 7.52 -5.54 2.73
C LYS A 139 7.09 -5.15 1.32
N LEU A 140 7.82 -4.27 0.65
CA LEU A 140 7.57 -3.91 -0.73
C LEU A 140 7.75 -5.11 -1.68
N ASN A 141 8.75 -5.95 -1.45
CA ASN A 141 8.95 -7.17 -2.23
C ASN A 141 7.81 -8.18 -2.02
N GLU A 142 7.29 -8.31 -0.80
CA GLU A 142 6.09 -9.12 -0.53
C GLU A 142 4.86 -8.56 -1.23
N LEU A 143 4.70 -7.24 -1.23
CA LEU A 143 3.63 -6.54 -1.94
C LEU A 143 3.83 -6.50 -3.45
N SER A 144 4.97 -6.91 -4.01
CA SER A 144 5.19 -6.94 -5.47
C SER A 144 4.96 -8.35 -6.05
N LYS A 145 5.07 -9.40 -5.23
CA LYS A 145 4.75 -10.79 -5.57
C LYS A 145 3.25 -11.04 -5.64
#